data_AF-A0A415S212-F1
#
_entry.id   AF-A0A415S212-F1
#
_cell.length_a   1.000
_cell.length_b   1.000
_cell.length_c   1.000
_cell.angle_alpha   90.00
_cell.angle_beta   90.00
_cell.angle_gamma   90.00
#
_symmetry.space_group_name_H-M   'P 1'
#
loop_
_entity.id
_entity.type
_entity.pdbx_description
1 polymer ?
#
loop_
_entity_poly.entity_id
_entity_poly.type
_entity_poly.pdbx_seq_one_letter_code
_entity_poly.pdbx_strand_id
1 'polypeptide(L)'
;MVKRYKKLKYHQFAWLIKLLTILLVILLGSMYFSKWFNLKGLITITGIGVLSLIAIALLSRKRIKYAFLIEKFITSNNLLQYHFGTWGKKKIEYYPNITYKVENNCLFMRFRLDGSNIGQRLYDLEQPLADFLKTICTDIIEERGYITYIFELKKPEQQVIHSLEELPKSEKGQIQIGNMEIPWRDKLYHFLIVGRTGTGKTELVKQLMYLLRVTQNVRVVYCDPKNDKDMYWFCKQHDIRYFSTENDIAKAVREFEESMLHRKQDLKNMALENAPFNEEFLFFDELLAYGKIASKRNFEEVSRRIGSLVLQGRGKQCYVCLITQRADINDKTILDGAIRDNLFVRIQMGNGTETSNKMIFGSDFAHVKNYRTEKGSGLIYREGIDSKPRELLVPYLKTE
;
A
#
# COMPACT_ATOMS: atom_id res chain seq x y z
N MET A 1 6.91 -4.46 -22.58
CA MET A 1 5.89 -3.68 -23.34
C MET A 1 5.19 -2.71 -22.39
N VAL A 2 5.42 -1.41 -22.52
CA VAL A 2 4.69 -0.39 -21.73
C VAL A 2 3.20 -0.51 -22.05
N LYS A 3 2.39 -0.98 -21.09
CA LYS A 3 0.94 -1.12 -21.28
C LYS A 3 0.31 0.27 -21.40
N ARG A 4 0.07 0.71 -22.63
CA ARG A 4 -0.57 2.00 -22.93
C ARG A 4 -1.98 2.07 -22.34
N TYR A 5 -2.30 3.23 -21.75
CA TYR A 5 -3.66 3.58 -21.32
C TYR A 5 -4.65 3.44 -22.48
N LYS A 6 -5.83 2.89 -22.18
CA LYS A 6 -6.92 2.69 -23.15
C LYS A 6 -7.94 3.79 -22.96
N LYS A 7 -8.17 4.59 -24.01
CA LYS A 7 -9.22 5.61 -24.01
C LYS A 7 -10.60 4.97 -24.09
N LEU A 8 -11.48 5.31 -23.17
CA LEU A 8 -12.86 4.87 -23.15
C LEU A 8 -13.70 5.78 -24.04
N LYS A 9 -14.54 5.19 -24.89
CA LYS A 9 -15.59 5.91 -25.63
C LYS A 9 -16.95 5.43 -25.15
N TYR A 10 -17.92 6.33 -25.09
CA TYR A 10 -19.30 5.98 -24.81
C TYR A 10 -19.80 4.91 -25.80
N HIS A 11 -20.45 3.86 -25.29
CA HIS A 11 -21.00 2.75 -26.08
C HIS A 11 -19.99 2.04 -27.00
N GLN A 12 -18.69 2.04 -26.65
CA GLN A 12 -17.61 1.51 -27.50
C GLN A 12 -17.85 0.08 -28.01
N PHE A 13 -18.55 -0.77 -27.24
CA PHE A 13 -18.81 -2.17 -27.59
C PHE A 13 -20.28 -2.48 -27.91
N ALA A 14 -21.16 -1.47 -27.94
CA ALA A 14 -22.57 -1.66 -28.26
C ALA A 14 -22.77 -2.19 -29.69
N TRP A 15 -21.90 -1.81 -30.63
CA TRP A 15 -21.94 -2.32 -32.01
C TRP A 15 -21.72 -3.84 -32.07
N LEU A 16 -20.87 -4.39 -31.21
CA LEU A 16 -20.54 -5.82 -31.21
C LEU A 16 -21.75 -6.65 -30.78
N ILE A 17 -22.46 -6.18 -29.75
CA ILE A 17 -23.72 -6.80 -29.29
C ILE A 17 -24.78 -6.70 -30.39
N LYS A 18 -24.99 -5.52 -30.96
CA LYS A 18 -25.98 -5.30 -32.04
C LYS A 18 -25.69 -6.17 -33.27
N LEU A 19 -24.44 -6.24 -33.69
CA LEU A 19 -24.04 -7.03 -34.85
C LEU A 19 -24.22 -8.53 -34.59
N LEU A 20 -23.87 -9.00 -33.39
CA LEU A 20 -24.08 -10.39 -32.99
C LEU A 20 -25.57 -10.74 -32.95
N THR A 21 -26.43 -9.85 -32.44
CA THR A 21 -27.90 -10.07 -32.48
C THR A 21 -28.44 -10.11 -33.91
N ILE A 22 -27.97 -9.21 -34.78
CA ILE A 22 -28.41 -9.15 -36.19
C ILE A 22 -28.01 -10.44 -36.92
N LEU A 23 -26.76 -10.88 -36.78
CA LEU A 23 -26.28 -12.10 -37.43
C LEU A 23 -26.99 -13.35 -36.90
N LEU A 24 -27.31 -13.39 -35.60
CA LEU A 24 -28.03 -14.52 -35.00
C LEU A 24 -29.49 -14.59 -35.49
N VAL A 25 -30.15 -13.44 -35.65
CA VAL A 25 -31.48 -13.36 -36.28
C VAL A 25 -31.45 -13.79 -37.74
N ILE A 26 -30.45 -13.35 -38.52
CA ILE A 26 -30.28 -13.77 -39.92
C ILE A 26 -30.01 -15.28 -40.00
N LEU A 27 -29.15 -15.81 -39.13
CA LEU A 27 -28.83 -17.23 -39.08
C LEU A 27 -30.10 -18.06 -38.79
N LEU A 28 -30.86 -17.72 -37.75
CA LEU A 28 -32.12 -18.41 -37.41
C LEU A 28 -33.16 -18.29 -38.53
N GLY A 29 -33.32 -17.09 -39.12
CA GLY A 29 -34.22 -16.88 -40.24
C GLY A 29 -33.81 -17.72 -41.46
N SER A 30 -32.54 -17.73 -41.82
CA SER A 30 -32.02 -18.52 -42.94
C SER A 30 -32.20 -20.03 -42.72
N MET A 31 -32.05 -20.51 -41.49
CA MET A 31 -32.35 -21.90 -41.13
C MET A 31 -33.85 -22.20 -41.27
N TYR A 32 -34.73 -21.31 -40.85
CA TYR A 32 -36.18 -21.48 -40.99
C TYR A 32 -36.63 -21.51 -42.45
N PHE A 33 -36.18 -20.54 -43.26
CA PHE A 33 -36.54 -20.44 -44.68
C PHE A 33 -35.83 -21.46 -45.59
N SER A 34 -34.78 -22.13 -45.10
CA SER A 34 -34.08 -23.17 -45.86
C SER A 34 -34.96 -24.37 -46.24
N LYS A 35 -36.14 -24.50 -45.61
CA LYS A 35 -37.17 -25.49 -46.00
C LYS A 35 -37.80 -25.20 -47.37
N TRP A 36 -37.83 -23.93 -47.79
CA TRP A 36 -38.44 -23.50 -49.05
C TRP A 36 -37.42 -23.01 -50.08
N PHE A 37 -36.21 -22.60 -49.66
CA PHE A 37 -35.17 -22.05 -50.53
C PHE A 37 -33.78 -22.65 -50.25
N ASN A 38 -32.88 -22.69 -51.25
CA ASN A 38 -31.51 -23.17 -51.07
C ASN A 38 -30.60 -22.11 -50.43
N LEU A 39 -30.52 -22.10 -49.10
CA LEU A 39 -29.79 -21.09 -48.30
C LEU A 39 -28.50 -21.62 -47.64
N LYS A 40 -27.97 -22.77 -48.05
CA LYS A 40 -26.78 -23.40 -47.42
C LYS A 40 -25.54 -22.48 -47.40
N GLY A 41 -25.30 -21.73 -48.47
CA GLY A 41 -24.21 -20.75 -48.54
C GLY A 41 -24.39 -19.58 -47.55
N LEU A 42 -25.62 -19.09 -47.39
CA LEU A 42 -25.91 -18.00 -46.45
C LEU A 42 -25.74 -18.45 -44.99
N ILE A 43 -26.18 -19.67 -44.67
CA ILE A 43 -26.03 -20.27 -43.33
C ILE A 43 -24.55 -20.42 -42.96
N THR A 44 -23.72 -20.92 -43.88
CA THR A 44 -22.28 -21.10 -43.63
C THR A 44 -21.56 -19.77 -43.42
N ILE A 45 -21.80 -18.77 -44.28
CA ILE A 45 -21.18 -17.43 -44.15
C ILE A 45 -21.60 -16.75 -42.84
N THR A 46 -22.90 -16.77 -42.51
CA THR A 46 -23.41 -16.14 -41.27
C THR A 46 -22.91 -16.87 -40.03
N GLY A 47 -22.83 -18.21 -40.06
CA GLY A 47 -22.24 -19.02 -38.99
C GLY A 47 -20.77 -18.69 -38.71
N ILE A 48 -19.94 -18.57 -39.76
CA ILE A 48 -18.54 -18.14 -39.63
C ILE A 48 -18.45 -16.72 -39.05
N GLY A 49 -19.34 -15.82 -39.46
CA GLY A 49 -19.42 -14.46 -38.94
C GLY A 49 -19.73 -14.42 -37.43
N VAL A 50 -20.71 -15.21 -36.98
CA VAL A 50 -21.05 -15.35 -35.55
C VAL A 50 -19.85 -15.88 -34.75
N LEU A 51 -19.22 -16.97 -35.21
CA LEU A 51 -18.05 -17.54 -34.54
C LEU A 51 -16.88 -16.56 -34.45
N SER A 52 -16.63 -15.79 -35.52
CA SER A 52 -15.58 -14.78 -35.57
C SER A 52 -15.84 -13.65 -34.57
N LEU A 53 -17.09 -13.18 -34.44
CA LEU A 53 -17.45 -12.17 -33.44
C LEU A 53 -17.36 -12.70 -32.00
N ILE A 54 -17.75 -13.95 -31.78
CA ILE A 54 -17.57 -14.62 -30.48
C ILE A 54 -16.08 -14.68 -30.14
N ALA A 55 -15.21 -15.07 -31.09
CA ALA A 55 -13.77 -15.08 -30.90
C ALA A 55 -13.22 -13.68 -30.56
N ILE A 56 -13.64 -12.64 -31.28
CA ILE A 56 -13.27 -11.24 -30.98
C ILE A 56 -13.74 -10.82 -29.58
N ALA A 57 -14.95 -11.20 -29.19
CA ALA A 57 -15.51 -10.91 -27.88
C ALA A 57 -14.74 -11.62 -26.75
N LEU A 58 -14.34 -12.89 -26.97
CA LEU A 58 -13.53 -13.66 -26.04
C LEU A 58 -12.13 -13.07 -25.88
N LEU A 59 -11.46 -12.73 -27.00
CA LEU A 59 -10.16 -12.07 -27.01
C LEU A 59 -10.21 -10.70 -26.31
N SER A 60 -11.33 -9.99 -26.45
CA SER A 60 -11.53 -8.66 -25.86
C SER A 60 -12.28 -8.67 -24.53
N ARG A 61 -12.57 -9.83 -23.93
CA ARG A 61 -13.49 -9.98 -22.78
C ARG A 61 -13.16 -9.06 -21.61
N LYS A 62 -11.89 -9.00 -21.21
CA LYS A 62 -11.45 -8.11 -20.11
C LYS A 62 -11.67 -6.63 -20.48
N ARG A 63 -11.39 -6.26 -21.72
CA ARG A 63 -11.52 -4.88 -22.24
C ARG A 63 -12.99 -4.45 -22.27
N ILE A 64 -13.87 -5.35 -22.72
CA ILE A 64 -15.32 -5.15 -22.73
C ILE A 64 -15.84 -5.03 -21.30
N LYS A 65 -15.43 -5.92 -20.39
CA LYS A 65 -15.83 -5.90 -18.98
C LYS A 65 -15.53 -4.55 -18.31
N TYR A 66 -14.29 -4.07 -18.38
CA TYR A 66 -13.93 -2.80 -17.73
C TYR A 66 -14.58 -1.59 -18.39
N ALA A 67 -14.68 -1.58 -19.72
CA ALA A 67 -15.38 -0.51 -20.41
C ALA A 67 -16.85 -0.41 -19.97
N PHE A 68 -17.55 -1.54 -19.91
CA PHE A 68 -18.94 -1.59 -19.46
C PHE A 68 -19.08 -1.20 -17.98
N LEU A 69 -18.19 -1.66 -17.10
CA LEU A 69 -18.21 -1.30 -15.69
C LEU A 69 -18.03 0.21 -15.48
N ILE A 70 -17.00 0.80 -16.12
CA ILE A 70 -16.74 2.23 -16.01
C ILE A 70 -17.90 3.03 -16.60
N GLU A 71 -18.39 2.65 -17.77
CA GLU A 71 -19.53 3.32 -18.39
C GLU A 71 -20.78 3.26 -17.50
N LYS A 72 -21.08 2.09 -16.93
CA LYS A 72 -22.18 1.91 -15.99
C LYS A 72 -22.02 2.85 -14.78
N PHE A 73 -20.84 2.92 -14.18
CA PHE A 73 -20.55 3.83 -13.07
C PHE A 73 -20.80 5.30 -13.44
N ILE A 74 -20.33 5.74 -14.62
CA ILE A 74 -20.48 7.12 -15.08
C ILE A 74 -21.95 7.46 -15.31
N THR A 75 -22.72 6.53 -15.90
CA THR A 75 -24.16 6.71 -16.11
C THR A 75 -24.96 6.72 -14.80
N SER A 76 -24.64 5.83 -13.85
CA SER A 76 -25.39 5.71 -12.59
C SER A 76 -25.14 6.88 -11.63
N ASN A 77 -23.99 7.55 -11.76
CA ASN A 77 -23.60 8.67 -10.88
C ASN A 77 -23.82 10.05 -11.52
N ASN A 78 -24.53 10.12 -12.66
CA ASN A 78 -24.78 11.37 -13.39
C ASN A 78 -23.48 12.15 -13.67
N LEU A 79 -22.44 11.45 -14.14
CA LEU A 79 -21.13 12.02 -14.47
C LEU A 79 -21.00 12.31 -15.99
N LEU A 80 -22.13 12.54 -16.66
CA LEU A 80 -22.24 12.86 -18.08
C LEU A 80 -23.45 13.79 -18.28
N GLN A 81 -23.49 14.54 -19.39
CA GLN A 81 -24.62 15.41 -19.72
C GLN A 81 -25.25 15.02 -21.05
N TYR A 82 -26.59 15.12 -21.09
CA TYR A 82 -27.38 14.99 -22.29
C TYR A 82 -27.98 16.33 -22.66
N HIS A 83 -27.96 16.63 -23.95
CA HIS A 83 -28.77 17.65 -24.57
C HIS A 83 -29.90 16.98 -25.36
N PHE A 84 -31.13 17.50 -25.24
CA PHE A 84 -32.27 17.03 -26.03
C PHE A 84 -32.39 17.89 -27.29
N GLY A 85 -32.21 17.28 -28.46
CA GLY A 85 -32.45 17.97 -29.73
C GLY A 85 -33.93 18.31 -29.94
N THR A 86 -34.21 19.06 -31.00
CA THR A 86 -35.55 19.53 -31.41
C THR A 86 -36.64 18.45 -31.55
N TRP A 87 -36.26 17.17 -31.57
CA TRP A 87 -37.16 16.02 -31.76
C TRP A 87 -37.14 15.06 -30.56
N GLY A 88 -36.70 15.53 -29.38
CA GLY A 88 -36.56 14.69 -28.17
C GLY A 88 -35.43 13.66 -28.22
N LYS A 89 -34.59 13.67 -29.27
CA LYS A 89 -33.42 12.79 -29.37
C LYS A 89 -32.36 13.19 -28.35
N LYS A 90 -32.04 12.28 -27.41
CA LYS A 90 -30.93 12.42 -26.46
C LYS A 90 -29.60 12.40 -27.21
N LYS A 91 -28.83 13.48 -27.10
CA LYS A 91 -27.44 13.58 -27.58
C LYS A 91 -26.52 13.81 -26.40
N ILE A 92 -25.36 13.17 -26.38
CA ILE A 92 -24.37 13.43 -25.33
C ILE A 92 -23.71 14.76 -25.63
N GLU A 93 -23.80 15.66 -24.66
CA GLU A 93 -23.12 16.96 -24.66
C GLU A 93 -21.76 16.82 -23.99
N TYR A 94 -21.73 16.15 -22.84
CA TYR A 94 -20.51 15.93 -22.08
C TYR A 94 -20.33 14.47 -21.70
N TYR A 95 -19.13 13.94 -21.96
CA TYR A 95 -18.68 12.67 -21.43
C TYR A 95 -17.23 12.82 -20.94
N PRO A 96 -16.91 12.43 -19.71
CA PRO A 96 -15.58 12.60 -19.15
C PRO A 96 -14.55 11.84 -19.98
N ASN A 97 -13.39 12.46 -20.19
CA ASN A 97 -12.29 11.81 -20.89
C ASN A 97 -11.60 10.84 -19.91
N ILE A 98 -11.97 9.58 -20.02
CA ILE A 98 -11.48 8.50 -19.15
C ILE A 98 -10.50 7.64 -19.94
N THR A 99 -9.37 7.35 -19.31
CA THR A 99 -8.45 6.32 -19.77
C THR A 99 -8.22 5.31 -18.67
N TYR A 100 -8.06 4.03 -19.02
CA TYR A 100 -7.78 3.00 -18.02
C TYR A 100 -6.68 2.04 -18.46
N LYS A 101 -5.97 1.46 -17.50
CA LYS A 101 -5.05 0.34 -17.73
C LYS A 101 -5.18 -0.70 -16.62
N VAL A 102 -4.81 -1.94 -16.93
CA VAL A 102 -4.78 -3.04 -15.96
C VAL A 102 -3.38 -3.64 -15.95
N GLU A 103 -2.75 -3.58 -14.81
CA GLU A 103 -1.34 -3.91 -14.61
C GLU A 103 -1.11 -4.36 -13.17
N ASN A 104 -0.33 -5.42 -12.96
CA ASN A 104 0.08 -5.91 -11.63
C ASN A 104 -1.07 -5.98 -10.61
N ASN A 105 -2.15 -6.69 -10.97
CA ASN A 105 -3.36 -6.82 -10.14
C ASN A 105 -4.08 -5.49 -9.81
N CYS A 106 -3.76 -4.39 -10.50
CA CYS A 106 -4.37 -3.09 -10.29
C CYS A 106 -5.10 -2.59 -11.54
N LEU A 107 -6.24 -1.92 -11.32
CA LEU A 107 -6.98 -1.15 -12.31
C LEU A 107 -6.70 0.34 -12.07
N PHE A 108 -6.06 0.97 -13.04
CA PHE A 108 -5.81 2.41 -13.03
C PHE A 108 -6.92 3.08 -13.82
N MET A 109 -7.66 3.99 -13.19
CA MET A 109 -8.72 4.79 -13.79
C MET A 109 -8.31 6.27 -13.78
N ARG A 110 -7.90 6.79 -14.93
CA ARG A 110 -7.43 8.16 -15.10
C ARG A 110 -8.50 9.02 -15.75
N PHE A 111 -8.84 10.11 -15.08
CA PHE A 111 -9.82 11.11 -15.49
C PHE A 111 -9.12 12.40 -15.88
N ARG A 112 -9.51 13.01 -17.00
CA ARG A 112 -9.11 14.40 -17.31
C ARG A 112 -9.98 15.36 -16.54
N LEU A 113 -9.34 16.32 -15.89
CA LEU A 113 -9.96 17.44 -15.21
C LEU A 113 -10.06 18.61 -16.19
N ASP A 114 -11.26 19.10 -16.42
CA ASP A 114 -11.56 20.12 -17.44
C ASP A 114 -12.14 21.41 -16.86
N GLY A 115 -12.22 21.51 -15.53
CA GLY A 115 -12.75 22.67 -14.81
C GLY A 115 -14.29 22.77 -14.82
N SER A 116 -15.00 21.82 -15.44
CA SER A 116 -16.47 21.80 -15.42
C SER A 116 -17.00 21.40 -14.03
N ASN A 117 -18.29 21.68 -13.76
CA ASN A 117 -18.96 21.21 -12.53
C ASN A 117 -18.88 19.69 -12.38
N ILE A 118 -18.91 18.94 -13.48
CA ILE A 118 -18.70 17.49 -13.43
C ILE A 118 -17.24 17.17 -13.18
N GLY A 119 -16.31 17.89 -13.81
CA GLY A 119 -14.87 17.79 -13.57
C GLY A 119 -14.50 17.95 -12.09
N GLN A 120 -15.12 18.89 -11.37
CA GLN A 120 -14.94 19.05 -9.93
C GLN A 120 -15.39 17.80 -9.15
N ARG A 121 -16.50 17.18 -9.53
CA ARG A 121 -16.97 15.92 -8.91
C ARG A 121 -16.07 14.72 -9.18
N LEU A 122 -15.12 14.82 -10.12
CA LEU A 122 -14.17 13.73 -10.40
C LEU A 122 -13.07 13.61 -9.32
N TYR A 123 -12.93 14.58 -8.42
CA TYR A 123 -12.01 14.53 -7.27
C TYR A 123 -12.50 13.63 -6.14
N ASP A 124 -13.81 13.43 -6.01
CA ASP A 124 -14.42 12.71 -4.89
C ASP A 124 -14.93 11.32 -5.29
N LEU A 125 -14.22 10.64 -6.20
CA LEU A 125 -14.64 9.34 -6.73
C LEU A 125 -14.04 8.15 -6.02
N GLU A 126 -13.12 8.33 -5.07
CA GLU A 126 -12.47 7.23 -4.37
C GLU A 126 -13.46 6.23 -3.77
N GLN A 127 -14.26 6.68 -2.79
CA GLN A 127 -15.21 5.83 -2.09
C GLN A 127 -16.34 5.32 -3.01
N PRO A 128 -16.98 6.16 -3.85
CA PRO A 128 -17.98 5.69 -4.80
C PRO A 128 -17.47 4.61 -5.75
N LEU A 129 -16.24 4.75 -6.27
CA LEU A 129 -15.64 3.73 -7.14
C LEU A 129 -15.27 2.47 -6.37
N ALA A 130 -14.71 2.60 -5.15
CA ALA A 130 -14.39 1.47 -4.28
C ALA A 130 -15.63 0.61 -3.99
N ASP A 131 -16.74 1.24 -3.61
CA ASP A 131 -18.01 0.57 -3.34
C ASP A 131 -18.60 -0.09 -4.60
N PHE A 132 -18.56 0.61 -5.73
CA PHE A 132 -19.07 0.09 -7.00
C PHE A 132 -18.25 -1.10 -7.51
N LEU A 133 -16.92 -1.02 -7.42
CA LEU A 133 -15.99 -2.07 -7.85
C LEU A 133 -15.85 -3.18 -6.82
N LYS A 134 -16.36 -2.98 -5.59
CA LYS A 134 -16.23 -3.89 -4.45
C LYS A 134 -14.77 -4.19 -4.13
N THR A 135 -13.97 -3.13 -4.06
CA THR A 135 -12.53 -3.23 -3.82
C THR A 135 -12.02 -1.97 -3.11
N ILE A 136 -10.76 -1.98 -2.72
CA ILE A 136 -10.09 -0.82 -2.10
C ILE A 136 -9.36 0.01 -3.16
N CYS A 137 -9.37 1.32 -2.96
CA CYS A 137 -8.45 2.22 -3.64
C CYS A 137 -7.10 2.13 -2.93
N THR A 138 -6.07 1.71 -3.67
CA THR A 138 -4.73 1.53 -3.13
C THR A 138 -3.88 2.80 -3.22
N ASP A 139 -4.20 3.72 -4.13
CA ASP A 139 -3.41 4.92 -4.40
C ASP A 139 -4.19 5.92 -5.27
N ILE A 140 -3.92 7.22 -5.08
CA ILE A 140 -4.46 8.31 -5.89
C ILE A 140 -3.29 9.16 -6.39
N ILE A 141 -3.19 9.32 -7.72
CA ILE A 141 -2.15 10.11 -8.35
C ILE A 141 -2.78 11.34 -9.00
N GLU A 142 -2.45 12.51 -8.47
CA GLU A 142 -2.82 13.81 -9.03
C GLU A 142 -1.70 14.36 -9.91
N GLU A 143 -2.03 14.68 -11.15
CA GLU A 143 -1.15 15.32 -12.12
C GLU A 143 -1.82 16.57 -12.67
N ARG A 144 -1.07 17.43 -13.35
CA ARG A 144 -1.63 18.64 -13.98
C ARG A 144 -2.79 18.29 -14.93
N GLY A 145 -4.02 18.59 -14.51
CA GLY A 145 -5.24 18.33 -15.29
C GLY A 145 -5.70 16.87 -15.32
N TYR A 146 -5.17 15.99 -14.46
CA TYR A 146 -5.60 14.60 -14.37
C TYR A 146 -5.60 14.09 -12.93
N ILE A 147 -6.55 13.20 -12.64
CA ILE A 147 -6.56 12.39 -11.42
C ILE A 147 -6.63 10.92 -11.80
N THR A 148 -5.82 10.08 -11.17
CA THR A 148 -5.79 8.63 -11.40
C THR A 148 -6.06 7.89 -10.10
N TYR A 149 -7.15 7.12 -10.08
CA TYR A 149 -7.46 6.20 -9.00
C TYR A 149 -6.92 4.81 -9.33
N ILE A 150 -6.28 4.16 -8.36
CA ILE A 150 -5.70 2.82 -8.52
C ILE A 150 -6.47 1.88 -7.60
N PHE A 151 -7.12 0.88 -8.19
CA PHE A 151 -7.92 -0.10 -7.46
C PHE A 151 -7.30 -1.48 -7.54
N GLU A 152 -7.28 -2.19 -6.43
CA GLU A 152 -6.88 -3.60 -6.43
C GLU A 152 -7.95 -4.46 -7.11
N LEU A 153 -7.55 -5.45 -7.90
CA LEU A 153 -8.48 -6.33 -8.64
C LEU A 153 -8.78 -7.63 -7.91
N LYS A 154 -7.81 -8.13 -7.13
CA LYS A 154 -7.94 -9.34 -6.34
C LYS A 154 -7.34 -9.08 -4.97
N LYS A 155 -8.09 -9.40 -3.92
CA LYS A 155 -7.59 -9.38 -2.54
C LYS A 155 -6.37 -10.31 -2.43
N PRO A 156 -5.19 -9.84 -2.00
CA PRO A 156 -4.02 -10.70 -1.82
C PRO A 156 -4.24 -11.64 -0.65
N GLU A 157 -3.71 -12.85 -0.79
CA GLU A 157 -3.69 -13.86 0.25
C GLU A 157 -2.46 -13.65 1.14
N GLN A 158 -2.63 -13.90 2.44
CA GLN A 158 -1.52 -13.83 3.38
C GLN A 158 -0.59 -15.01 3.11
N GLN A 159 0.69 -14.73 2.87
CA GLN A 159 1.70 -15.76 2.69
C GLN A 159 1.86 -16.54 4.00
N VAL A 160 1.90 -17.87 3.92
CA VAL A 160 2.28 -18.74 5.03
C VAL A 160 3.73 -19.18 4.79
N ILE A 161 4.56 -19.06 5.82
CA ILE A 161 5.95 -19.50 5.82
C ILE A 161 6.19 -20.47 6.97
N HIS A 162 7.08 -21.43 6.80
CA HIS A 162 7.46 -22.39 7.85
C HIS A 162 8.78 -22.01 8.51
N SER A 163 9.62 -21.21 7.83
CA SER A 163 10.83 -20.65 8.40
C SER A 163 11.09 -19.22 7.91
N LEU A 164 11.94 -18.47 8.64
CA LEU A 164 12.28 -17.10 8.27
C LEU A 164 13.18 -17.04 7.02
N GLU A 165 13.85 -18.13 6.68
CA GLU A 165 14.66 -18.28 5.47
C GLU A 165 13.81 -18.21 4.18
N GLU A 166 12.51 -18.49 4.27
CA GLU A 166 11.56 -18.35 3.16
C GLU A 166 11.19 -16.88 2.85
N LEU A 167 11.59 -15.94 3.72
CA LEU A 167 11.34 -14.53 3.47
C LEU A 167 12.11 -14.06 2.22
N PRO A 168 11.46 -13.23 1.37
CA PRO A 168 12.06 -12.76 0.12
C PRO A 168 13.34 -11.94 0.37
N LYS A 169 14.43 -12.37 -0.26
CA LYS A 169 15.69 -11.61 -0.29
C LYS A 169 15.52 -10.40 -1.23
N SER A 170 15.93 -9.23 -0.75
CA SER A 170 15.83 -7.96 -1.47
C SER A 170 17.22 -7.38 -1.75
N GLU A 171 17.31 -6.43 -2.69
CA GLU A 171 18.56 -5.70 -2.95
C GLU A 171 19.05 -4.93 -1.71
N LYS A 172 20.35 -4.59 -1.67
CA LYS A 172 20.92 -3.89 -0.52
C LYS A 172 20.21 -2.56 -0.29
N GLY A 173 19.70 -2.35 0.93
CA GLY A 173 18.96 -1.13 1.31
C GLY A 173 17.46 -1.20 1.08
N GLN A 174 16.95 -2.36 0.64
CA GLN A 174 15.53 -2.67 0.53
C GLN A 174 15.20 -3.91 1.37
N ILE A 175 13.95 -4.00 1.81
CA ILE A 175 13.39 -5.20 2.42
C ILE A 175 11.96 -5.39 1.91
N GLN A 176 11.58 -6.64 1.69
CA GLN A 176 10.22 -7.01 1.33
C GLN A 176 9.54 -7.66 2.54
N ILE A 177 8.48 -7.02 3.05
CA ILE A 177 7.64 -7.54 4.14
C ILE A 177 6.27 -7.86 3.55
N GLY A 178 6.07 -9.15 3.27
CA GLY A 178 4.86 -9.67 2.64
C GLY A 178 4.53 -8.96 1.33
N ASN A 179 3.44 -8.20 1.30
CA ASN A 179 3.02 -7.47 0.09
C ASN A 179 3.72 -6.11 -0.12
N MET A 180 4.59 -5.68 0.79
CA MET A 180 5.17 -4.33 0.79
C MET A 180 6.69 -4.34 0.66
N GLU A 181 7.20 -3.57 -0.30
CA GLU A 181 8.62 -3.28 -0.45
C GLU A 181 8.98 -1.99 0.31
N ILE A 182 10.06 -1.99 1.08
CA ILE A 182 10.47 -0.87 1.91
C ILE A 182 11.93 -0.52 1.59
N PRO A 183 12.19 0.56 0.84
CA PRO A 183 13.54 1.11 0.63
C PRO A 183 14.03 1.84 1.89
N TRP A 184 14.36 1.05 2.92
CA TRP A 184 14.65 1.53 4.28
C TRP A 184 15.93 2.35 4.38
N ARG A 185 16.93 2.11 3.53
CA ARG A 185 18.24 2.79 3.63
C ARG A 185 18.22 4.22 3.08
N ASP A 186 17.58 4.42 1.93
CA ASP A 186 17.70 5.67 1.17
C ASP A 186 16.57 6.67 1.47
N LYS A 187 15.36 6.14 1.69
CA LYS A 187 14.12 6.94 1.81
C LYS A 187 13.41 6.75 3.14
N LEU A 188 13.31 5.53 3.64
CA LEU A 188 12.36 5.14 4.68
C LEU A 188 13.05 4.61 5.95
N TYR A 189 13.80 5.49 6.62
CA TYR A 189 14.87 5.09 7.53
C TYR A 189 14.51 4.99 9.03
N HIS A 190 13.38 5.54 9.45
CA HIS A 190 12.85 5.34 10.80
C HIS A 190 11.43 4.78 10.77
N PHE A 191 11.14 3.90 11.73
CA PHE A 191 9.92 3.11 11.77
C PHE A 191 9.13 3.41 13.04
N LEU A 192 7.81 3.45 12.91
CA LEU A 192 6.84 3.42 13.99
C LEU A 192 5.93 2.23 13.78
N ILE A 193 5.94 1.27 14.72
CA ILE A 193 5.08 0.09 14.68
C ILE A 193 4.14 0.14 15.88
N VAL A 194 2.85 0.30 15.59
CA VAL A 194 1.78 0.34 16.59
C VAL A 194 0.88 -0.86 16.41
N GLY A 195 0.41 -1.43 17.53
CA GLY A 195 -0.52 -2.55 17.48
C GLY A 195 -0.82 -3.15 18.84
N ARG A 196 -2.09 -3.51 19.06
CA ARG A 196 -2.56 -4.19 20.28
C ARG A 196 -1.96 -5.60 20.37
N THR A 197 -1.95 -6.17 21.57
CA THR A 197 -1.58 -7.57 21.78
C THR A 197 -2.42 -8.50 20.90
N GLY A 198 -1.80 -9.54 20.33
CA GLY A 198 -2.47 -10.51 19.48
C GLY A 198 -2.60 -10.13 18.01
N THR A 199 -2.28 -8.89 17.60
CA THR A 199 -2.40 -8.43 16.20
C THR A 199 -1.31 -8.95 15.25
N GLY A 200 -0.26 -9.57 15.78
CA GLY A 200 0.91 -10.01 14.98
C GLY A 200 2.10 -9.05 15.01
N LYS A 201 2.06 -8.01 15.86
CA LYS A 201 3.16 -7.04 16.01
C LYS A 201 4.52 -7.66 16.32
N THR A 202 4.60 -8.57 17.29
CA THR A 202 5.86 -9.25 17.65
C THR A 202 6.43 -10.04 16.47
N GLU A 203 5.55 -10.67 15.68
CA GLU A 203 5.95 -11.44 14.50
C GLU A 203 6.52 -10.53 13.40
N LEU A 204 5.86 -9.39 13.13
CA LEU A 204 6.40 -8.36 12.24
C LEU A 204 7.79 -7.90 12.67
N VAL A 205 7.98 -7.63 13.97
CA VAL A 205 9.26 -7.16 14.52
C VAL A 205 10.35 -8.24 14.34
N LYS A 206 10.05 -9.51 14.61
CA LYS A 206 10.97 -10.63 14.36
C LYS A 206 11.39 -10.70 12.89
N GLN A 207 10.44 -10.67 11.96
CA GLN A 207 10.72 -10.74 10.52
C GLN A 207 11.54 -9.54 10.04
N LEU A 208 11.22 -8.33 10.50
CA LEU A 208 11.96 -7.12 10.17
C LEU A 208 13.40 -7.18 10.68
N MET A 209 13.62 -7.58 11.95
CA MET A 209 14.97 -7.73 12.50
C MET A 209 15.76 -8.84 11.82
N TYR A 210 15.11 -9.96 11.47
CA TYR A 210 15.72 -11.03 10.69
C TYR A 210 16.19 -10.53 9.31
N LEU A 211 15.31 -9.85 8.56
CA LEU A 211 15.65 -9.31 7.25
C LEU A 211 16.83 -8.33 7.35
N LEU A 212 16.80 -7.40 8.31
CA LEU A 212 17.89 -6.44 8.51
C LEU A 212 19.20 -7.12 8.92
N ARG A 213 19.16 -8.04 9.89
CA ARG A 213 20.38 -8.66 10.42
C ARG A 213 20.97 -9.69 9.46
N VAL A 214 20.14 -10.62 8.99
CA VAL A 214 20.58 -11.80 8.23
C VAL A 214 20.72 -11.49 6.74
N THR A 215 19.79 -10.74 6.15
CA THR A 215 19.83 -10.47 4.70
C THR A 215 20.57 -9.19 4.33
N GLN A 216 20.56 -8.17 5.21
CA GLN A 216 21.17 -6.87 4.94
C GLN A 216 22.47 -6.60 5.72
N ASN A 217 22.88 -7.53 6.61
CA ASN A 217 24.07 -7.41 7.47
C ASN A 217 24.09 -6.12 8.33
N VAL A 218 22.92 -5.66 8.77
CA VAL A 218 22.78 -4.48 9.64
C VAL A 218 23.08 -4.87 11.08
N ARG A 219 23.75 -3.99 11.85
CA ARG A 219 23.90 -4.20 13.30
C ARG A 219 22.58 -3.82 13.98
N VAL A 220 21.90 -4.82 14.55
CA VAL A 220 20.62 -4.62 15.21
C VAL A 220 20.80 -4.61 16.73
N VAL A 221 20.17 -3.64 17.38
CA VAL A 221 20.05 -3.53 18.85
C VAL A 221 18.57 -3.54 19.19
N TYR A 222 18.15 -4.43 20.10
CA TYR A 222 16.78 -4.56 20.57
C TYR A 222 16.70 -4.27 22.07
N CYS A 223 16.00 -3.21 22.43
CA CYS A 223 15.71 -2.84 23.81
C CYS A 223 14.28 -3.29 24.17
N ASP A 224 14.17 -4.19 25.15
CA ASP A 224 12.91 -4.78 25.60
C ASP A 224 12.73 -4.67 27.12
N PRO A 225 12.16 -3.57 27.61
CA PRO A 225 11.85 -3.37 29.02
C PRO A 225 10.84 -4.39 29.59
N LYS A 226 10.11 -5.13 28.73
CA LYS A 226 9.16 -6.16 29.18
C LYS A 226 9.86 -7.49 29.48
N ASN A 227 11.10 -7.63 29.03
CA ASN A 227 11.91 -8.83 29.20
C ASN A 227 11.22 -10.10 28.65
N ASP A 228 10.75 -10.05 27.41
CA ASP A 228 10.09 -11.18 26.75
C ASP A 228 11.10 -12.29 26.43
N LYS A 229 10.87 -13.47 27.01
CA LYS A 229 11.78 -14.63 26.85
C LYS A 229 11.87 -15.10 25.41
N ASP A 230 10.78 -15.07 24.65
CA ASP A 230 10.77 -15.52 23.26
C ASP A 230 11.58 -14.56 22.38
N MET A 231 11.50 -13.26 22.67
CA MET A 231 12.32 -12.25 22.00
C MET A 231 13.80 -12.36 22.37
N TYR A 232 14.12 -12.66 23.63
CA TYR A 232 15.49 -12.93 24.06
C TYR A 232 16.11 -14.09 23.27
N TRP A 233 15.44 -15.24 23.20
CA TRP A 233 15.94 -16.41 22.48
C TRP A 233 16.05 -16.15 20.97
N PHE A 234 15.06 -15.47 20.39
CA PHE A 234 15.12 -15.03 19.00
C PHE A 234 16.37 -14.16 18.73
N CYS A 235 16.62 -13.17 19.58
CA CYS A 235 17.77 -12.28 19.42
C CYS A 235 19.10 -13.06 19.53
N LYS A 236 19.18 -13.98 20.49
CA LYS A 236 20.35 -14.84 20.68
C LYS A 236 20.61 -15.75 19.46
N GLN A 237 19.56 -16.32 18.88
CA GLN A 237 19.67 -17.19 17.71
C GLN A 237 20.17 -16.46 16.46
N HIS A 238 19.82 -15.19 16.29
CA HIS A 238 20.12 -14.40 15.09
C HIS A 238 21.20 -13.33 15.29
N ASP A 239 22.00 -13.42 16.37
CA ASP A 239 23.08 -12.47 16.69
C ASP A 239 22.60 -11.00 16.70
N ILE A 240 21.52 -10.77 17.45
CA ILE A 240 20.94 -9.44 17.72
C ILE A 240 21.26 -9.07 19.17
N ARG A 241 21.77 -7.86 19.39
CA ARG A 241 22.09 -7.36 20.74
C ARG A 241 20.79 -7.08 21.50
N TYR A 242 20.58 -7.75 22.63
CA TYR A 242 19.35 -7.67 23.43
C TYR A 242 19.62 -7.03 24.80
N PHE A 243 18.77 -6.08 25.20
CA PHE A 243 18.86 -5.41 26.51
C PHE A 243 17.48 -5.26 27.14
N SER A 244 17.32 -5.65 28.41
CA SER A 244 16.02 -5.59 29.11
C SER A 244 16.02 -4.88 30.46
N THR A 245 17.18 -4.63 31.07
CA THR A 245 17.27 -3.92 32.35
C THR A 245 17.32 -2.40 32.15
N GLU A 246 16.93 -1.63 33.17
CA GLU A 246 16.95 -0.15 33.11
C GLU A 246 18.32 0.38 32.66
N ASN A 247 19.38 -0.06 33.35
CA ASN A 247 20.74 0.45 33.16
C ASN A 247 21.35 -0.02 31.84
N ASP A 248 21.09 -1.26 31.45
CA ASP A 248 21.63 -1.79 30.19
C ASP A 248 20.96 -1.12 28.99
N ILE A 249 19.65 -0.88 29.05
CA ILE A 249 18.93 -0.12 28.00
C ILE A 249 19.46 1.32 27.93
N ALA A 250 19.61 2.01 29.07
CA ALA A 250 20.14 3.37 29.10
C ALA A 250 21.55 3.44 28.48
N LYS A 251 22.41 2.49 28.84
CA LYS A 251 23.77 2.37 28.32
C LYS A 251 23.76 2.08 26.81
N ALA A 252 22.96 1.11 26.35
CA ALA A 252 22.87 0.75 24.94
C ALA A 252 22.40 1.93 24.07
N VAL A 253 21.39 2.68 24.51
CA VAL A 253 20.90 3.87 23.79
C VAL A 253 21.96 4.97 23.77
N ARG A 254 22.69 5.17 24.87
CA ARG A 254 23.81 6.11 24.95
C ARG A 254 24.92 5.75 23.96
N GLU A 255 25.40 4.51 23.97
CA GLU A 255 26.44 4.03 23.05
C GLU A 255 26.00 4.14 21.57
N PHE A 256 24.71 3.89 21.30
CA PHE A 256 24.16 4.04 19.95
C PHE A 256 24.16 5.50 19.48
N GLU A 257 23.78 6.45 20.35
CA GLU A 257 23.88 7.89 20.04
C GLU A 257 25.35 8.34 19.90
N GLU A 258 26.24 7.87 20.75
CA GLU A 258 27.68 8.17 20.66
C GLU A 258 28.27 7.70 19.33
N SER A 259 27.91 6.50 18.85
CA SER A 259 28.26 6.02 17.51
C SER A 259 27.82 7.02 16.42
N MET A 260 26.59 7.51 16.49
CA MET A 260 26.09 8.55 15.56
C MET A 260 26.90 9.85 15.66
N LEU A 261 27.23 10.30 16.87
CA LEU A 261 27.99 11.53 17.09
C LEU A 261 29.44 11.41 16.61
N HIS A 262 30.07 10.26 16.79
CA HIS A 262 31.40 9.98 16.22
C HIS A 262 31.37 10.06 14.69
N ARG A 263 30.39 9.42 14.03
CA ARG A 263 30.21 9.51 12.58
C ARG A 263 29.99 10.94 12.11
N LYS A 264 29.24 11.75 12.88
CA LYS A 264 29.04 13.18 12.61
C LYS A 264 30.37 13.95 12.69
N GLN A 265 31.21 13.63 13.67
CA GLN A 265 32.53 14.24 13.80
C GLN A 265 33.48 13.81 12.67
N ASP A 266 33.44 12.55 12.26
CA ASP A 266 34.24 12.03 11.14
C ASP A 266 33.88 12.74 9.83
N LEU A 267 32.59 12.86 9.52
CA LEU A 267 32.11 13.62 8.35
C LEU A 267 32.61 15.07 8.37
N LYS A 268 32.55 15.73 9.53
CA LYS A 268 33.02 17.10 9.71
C LYS A 268 34.53 17.20 9.50
N ASN A 269 35.31 16.29 10.08
CA ASN A 269 36.77 16.27 9.95
C ASN A 269 37.21 16.01 8.50
N MET A 270 36.46 15.20 7.75
CA MET A 270 36.73 14.88 6.35
C MET A 270 36.11 15.87 5.36
N ALA A 271 35.36 16.87 5.83
CA ALA A 271 34.59 17.80 5.00
C ALA A 271 33.66 17.09 3.99
N LEU A 272 33.06 15.96 4.39
CA LEU A 272 32.13 15.17 3.59
C LEU A 272 30.69 15.38 4.04
N GLU A 273 29.76 15.42 3.09
CA GLU A 273 28.32 15.45 3.42
C GLU A 273 27.82 14.07 3.87
N ASN A 274 28.33 12.99 3.26
CA ASN A 274 27.96 11.61 3.56
C ASN A 274 29.15 10.65 3.36
N ALA A 275 29.14 9.53 4.08
CA ALA A 275 30.15 8.46 3.98
C ALA A 275 29.50 7.08 4.14
N PRO A 276 30.12 6.01 3.59
CA PRO A 276 29.63 4.64 3.75
C PRO A 276 29.99 4.10 5.14
N PHE A 277 29.17 4.41 6.14
CA PHE A 277 29.29 3.78 7.46
C PHE A 277 28.73 2.34 7.44
N ASN A 278 28.88 1.65 8.57
CA ASN A 278 28.14 0.40 8.81
C ASN A 278 26.75 0.74 9.36
N GLU A 279 25.71 0.18 8.78
CA GLU A 279 24.34 0.48 9.17
C GLU A 279 24.03 -0.06 10.58
N GLU A 280 23.39 0.76 11.40
CA GLU A 280 22.91 0.35 12.73
C GLU A 280 21.42 0.65 12.88
N PHE A 281 20.70 -0.27 13.52
CA PHE A 281 19.26 -0.14 13.76
C PHE A 281 18.94 -0.39 15.24
N LEU A 282 18.36 0.62 15.89
CA LEU A 282 17.85 0.53 17.25
C LEU A 282 16.35 0.23 17.23
N PHE A 283 15.96 -0.91 17.75
CA PHE A 283 14.58 -1.27 18.03
C PHE A 283 14.29 -1.02 19.50
N PHE A 284 13.23 -0.27 19.79
CA PHE A 284 12.81 0.01 21.15
C PHE A 284 11.37 -0.49 21.34
N ASP A 285 11.18 -1.57 22.09
CA ASP A 285 9.85 -2.06 22.43
C ASP A 285 9.28 -1.34 23.64
N GLU A 286 8.21 -0.60 23.41
CA GLU A 286 7.37 0.03 24.41
C GLU A 286 8.12 0.96 25.37
N LEU A 287 8.34 2.20 24.92
CA LEU A 287 8.89 3.26 25.77
C LEU A 287 8.13 3.43 27.10
N LEU A 288 6.80 3.24 27.09
CA LEU A 288 6.00 3.33 28.31
C LEU A 288 6.31 2.21 29.32
N ALA A 289 6.76 1.04 28.86
CA ALA A 289 7.22 -0.03 29.75
C ALA A 289 8.57 0.34 30.38
N TYR A 290 9.46 0.96 29.60
CA TYR A 290 10.71 1.51 30.14
C TYR A 290 10.46 2.54 31.24
N GLY A 291 9.53 3.48 31.02
CA GLY A 291 9.18 4.50 32.01
C GLY A 291 8.57 3.96 33.32
N LYS A 292 8.17 2.68 33.37
CA LYS A 292 7.73 2.03 34.62
C LYS A 292 8.88 1.46 35.44
N ILE A 293 9.96 1.05 34.79
CA ILE A 293 11.14 0.49 35.46
C ILE A 293 12.24 1.53 35.65
N ALA A 294 12.24 2.60 34.85
CA ALA A 294 13.29 3.60 34.83
C ALA A 294 13.06 4.73 35.84
N SER A 295 14.16 5.20 36.44
CA SER A 295 14.18 6.48 37.15
C SER A 295 13.79 7.62 36.19
N LYS A 296 13.19 8.68 36.74
CA LYS A 296 12.79 9.87 35.96
C LYS A 296 13.94 10.43 35.10
N ARG A 297 15.13 10.50 35.69
CA ARG A 297 16.36 10.95 35.02
C ARG A 297 16.72 10.06 33.83
N ASN A 298 16.76 8.74 34.00
CA ASN A 298 17.11 7.82 32.92
C ASN A 298 16.06 7.83 31.81
N PHE A 299 14.78 7.93 32.16
CA PHE A 299 13.69 8.05 31.19
C PHE A 299 13.83 9.30 30.31
N GLU A 300 14.07 10.47 30.93
CA GLU A 300 14.29 11.73 30.21
C GLU A 300 15.55 11.68 29.34
N GLU A 301 16.63 11.09 29.84
CA GLU A 301 17.86 10.92 29.08
C GLU A 301 17.65 10.03 27.85
N VAL A 302 17.12 8.82 28.03
CA VAL A 302 16.86 7.88 26.93
C VAL A 302 15.92 8.50 25.89
N SER A 303 14.86 9.17 26.34
CA SER A 303 13.90 9.81 25.44
C SER A 303 14.54 10.90 24.58
N ARG A 304 15.37 11.77 25.20
CA ARG A 304 16.11 12.81 24.48
C ARG A 304 17.08 12.22 23.45
N ARG A 305 17.77 11.13 23.80
CA ARG A 305 18.74 10.48 22.89
C ARG A 305 18.05 9.79 21.71
N ILE A 306 16.91 9.12 21.93
CA ILE A 306 16.09 8.58 20.84
C ILE A 306 15.61 9.70 19.90
N GLY A 307 15.13 10.83 20.45
CA GLY A 307 14.76 11.98 19.62
C GLY A 307 15.92 12.51 18.78
N SER A 308 17.12 12.62 19.38
CA SER A 308 18.36 12.99 18.69
C SER A 308 18.68 12.04 17.52
N LEU A 309 18.55 10.73 17.74
CA LEU A 309 18.74 9.70 16.71
C LEU A 309 17.74 9.81 15.55
N VAL A 310 16.45 10.02 15.85
CA VAL A 310 15.41 10.17 14.82
C VAL A 310 15.64 11.44 13.98
N LEU A 311 16.10 12.52 14.60
CA LEU A 311 16.32 13.79 13.89
C LEU A 311 17.63 13.84 13.09
N GLN A 312 18.69 13.17 13.56
CA GLN A 312 20.04 13.32 13.00
C GLN A 312 20.60 12.04 12.37
N GLY A 313 19.97 10.89 12.57
CA GLY A 313 20.54 9.56 12.27
C GLY A 313 20.69 9.22 10.79
N ARG A 314 19.83 9.76 9.92
CA ARG A 314 19.78 9.45 8.47
C ARG A 314 21.15 9.48 7.79
N GLY A 315 21.81 10.64 7.79
CA GLY A 315 23.10 10.84 7.11
C GLY A 315 24.28 10.13 7.79
N LYS A 316 24.03 9.47 8.93
CA LYS A 316 25.02 8.72 9.71
C LYS A 316 24.69 7.23 9.72
N GLN A 317 23.67 6.79 8.96
CA GLN A 317 23.24 5.39 8.88
C GLN A 317 22.92 4.78 10.25
N CYS A 318 22.31 5.58 11.11
CA CYS A 318 21.80 5.19 12.42
C CYS A 318 20.27 5.31 12.38
N TYR A 319 19.60 4.19 12.52
CA TYR A 319 18.17 4.05 12.28
C TYR A 319 17.43 3.64 13.55
N VAL A 320 16.13 3.92 13.62
CA VAL A 320 15.33 3.74 14.83
C VAL A 320 13.97 3.15 14.46
N CYS A 321 13.56 2.11 15.16
CA CYS A 321 12.23 1.52 15.10
C CYS A 321 11.58 1.59 16.48
N LEU A 322 10.57 2.44 16.62
CA LEU A 322 9.77 2.54 17.84
C LEU A 322 8.58 1.59 17.74
N ILE A 323 8.42 0.73 18.74
CA ILE A 323 7.32 -0.22 18.82
C ILE A 323 6.46 0.15 20.03
N THR A 324 5.15 0.27 19.86
CA THR A 324 4.23 0.56 20.98
C THR A 324 2.88 -0.12 20.80
N GLN A 325 2.15 -0.33 21.89
CA GLN A 325 0.78 -0.83 21.86
C GLN A 325 -0.25 0.26 21.55
N ARG A 326 0.05 1.52 21.87
CA ARG A 326 -0.86 2.66 21.67
C ARG A 326 -0.08 3.85 21.16
N ALA A 327 -0.66 4.59 20.22
CA ALA A 327 -0.08 5.82 19.69
C ALA A 327 -0.34 7.05 20.58
N ASP A 328 -0.71 6.86 21.85
CA ASP A 328 -1.15 7.96 22.73
C ASP A 328 -0.05 9.03 22.83
N ILE A 329 -0.40 10.25 22.43
CA ILE A 329 0.40 11.46 22.60
C ILE A 329 0.09 11.96 24.01
N ASN A 330 0.82 11.44 25.00
CA ASN A 330 0.87 12.07 26.31
C ASN A 330 2.18 12.85 26.38
N ASP A 331 2.30 13.86 27.24
CA ASP A 331 3.53 14.64 27.46
C ASP A 331 4.76 13.80 27.87
N LYS A 332 4.58 12.49 28.05
CA LYS A 332 5.60 11.49 28.36
C LYS A 332 6.00 10.61 27.18
N THR A 333 5.39 10.74 26.00
CA THR A 333 5.74 9.92 24.83
C THR A 333 6.60 10.73 23.85
N ILE A 334 7.66 10.10 23.34
CA ILE A 334 8.58 10.60 22.29
C ILE A 334 7.86 10.94 20.98
N LEU A 335 6.57 10.63 20.86
CA LEU A 335 5.75 10.85 19.67
C LEU A 335 5.19 12.27 19.64
N ASP A 336 6.03 13.28 19.90
CA ASP A 336 5.67 14.64 19.50
C ASP A 336 5.54 14.70 17.96
N GLY A 337 4.84 15.72 17.45
CA GLY A 337 4.60 15.84 16.00
C GLY A 337 5.90 15.85 15.19
N ALA A 338 6.95 16.50 15.69
CA ALA A 338 8.21 16.66 14.98
C ALA A 338 8.98 15.34 14.83
N ILE A 339 9.04 14.53 15.89
CA ILE A 339 9.68 13.21 15.86
C ILE A 339 8.85 12.26 15.01
N ARG A 340 7.51 12.25 15.16
CA ARG A 340 6.63 11.41 14.33
C ARG A 340 6.79 11.68 12.84
N ASP A 341 6.91 12.94 12.45
CA ASP A 341 7.04 13.32 11.04
C ASP A 341 8.38 12.84 10.44
N ASN A 342 9.38 12.55 11.29
CA ASN A 342 10.64 11.90 10.91
C ASN A 342 10.59 10.36 10.97
N LEU A 343 9.48 9.75 11.40
CA LEU A 343 9.22 8.30 11.30
C LEU A 343 8.53 8.00 9.97
N PHE A 344 9.33 7.76 8.93
CA PHE A 344 8.87 7.64 7.53
C PHE A 344 8.07 6.36 7.24
N VAL A 345 8.29 5.29 8.01
CA VAL A 345 7.48 4.08 7.93
C VAL A 345 6.59 4.00 9.14
N ARG A 346 5.28 4.12 8.94
CA ARG A 346 4.30 4.02 10.02
C ARG A 346 3.42 2.82 9.78
N ILE A 347 3.34 1.92 10.74
CA ILE A 347 2.59 0.66 10.64
C ILE A 347 1.60 0.58 11.79
N GLN A 348 0.33 0.36 11.47
CA GLN A 348 -0.73 0.05 12.43
C GLN A 348 -1.17 -1.40 12.21
N MET A 349 -0.84 -2.29 13.13
CA MET A 349 -1.23 -3.70 13.09
C MET A 349 -2.66 -3.90 13.60
N GLY A 350 -3.41 -4.76 12.91
CA GLY A 350 -4.81 -5.03 13.18
C GLY A 350 -5.73 -3.87 12.79
N ASN A 351 -6.86 -3.76 13.48
CA ASN A 351 -7.86 -2.72 13.22
C ASN A 351 -7.68 -1.58 14.23
N GLY A 352 -7.15 -0.46 13.73
CA GLY A 352 -7.05 0.80 14.48
C GLY A 352 -8.39 1.51 14.62
N THR A 353 -8.54 2.26 15.70
CA THR A 353 -9.62 3.27 15.80
C THR A 353 -9.26 4.50 14.97
N GLU A 354 -10.25 5.30 14.62
CA GLU A 354 -10.02 6.57 13.91
C GLU A 354 -9.04 7.49 14.67
N THR A 355 -9.16 7.55 16.00
CA THR A 355 -8.21 8.26 16.87
C THR A 355 -6.79 7.71 16.75
N SER A 356 -6.63 6.38 16.76
CA SER A 356 -5.31 5.75 16.61
C SER A 356 -4.71 6.04 15.24
N ASN A 357 -5.52 5.93 14.17
CA ASN A 357 -5.08 6.21 12.81
C ASN A 357 -4.70 7.69 12.65
N LYS A 358 -5.47 8.61 13.24
CA LYS A 358 -5.14 10.04 13.29
C LYS A 358 -3.79 10.30 13.94
N MET A 359 -3.50 9.63 15.06
CA MET A 359 -2.24 9.81 15.78
C MET A 359 -1.04 9.27 14.98
N ILE A 360 -1.21 8.15 14.29
CA ILE A 360 -0.14 7.46 13.55
C ILE A 360 0.08 8.08 12.18
N PHE A 361 -0.97 8.19 11.38
CA PHE A 361 -0.89 8.58 9.98
C PHE A 361 -1.13 10.08 9.77
N GLY A 362 -1.78 10.75 10.71
CA GLY A 362 -2.20 12.16 10.59
C GLY A 362 -3.71 12.30 10.40
N SER A 363 -4.20 13.54 10.55
CA SER A 363 -5.64 13.86 10.49
C SER A 363 -6.30 13.44 9.18
N ASP A 364 -5.59 13.60 8.06
CA ASP A 364 -6.13 13.33 6.73
C ASP A 364 -6.44 11.85 6.51
N PHE A 365 -5.79 10.96 7.28
CA PHE A 365 -5.92 9.51 7.13
C PHE A 365 -6.64 8.83 8.30
N ALA A 366 -7.26 9.61 9.20
CA ALA A 366 -7.98 9.09 10.36
C ALA A 366 -9.06 8.08 9.97
N HIS A 367 -9.76 8.36 8.86
CA HIS A 367 -10.89 7.58 8.36
C HIS A 367 -10.49 6.29 7.62
N VAL A 368 -9.20 6.08 7.32
CA VAL A 368 -8.73 4.92 6.56
C VAL A 368 -8.90 3.66 7.42
N LYS A 369 -9.50 2.61 6.85
CA LYS A 369 -9.80 1.37 7.56
C LYS A 369 -9.00 0.20 7.00
N ASN A 370 -8.53 -0.66 7.89
CA ASN A 370 -8.13 -2.00 7.53
C ASN A 370 -9.39 -2.87 7.43
N TYR A 371 -9.66 -3.45 6.26
CA TYR A 371 -10.81 -4.34 6.05
C TYR A 371 -10.50 -5.81 6.31
N ARG A 372 -9.29 -6.10 6.79
CA ARG A 372 -8.83 -7.46 7.10
C ARG A 372 -8.98 -7.78 8.57
N THR A 373 -9.13 -9.06 8.85
CA THR A 373 -9.34 -9.58 10.20
C THR A 373 -8.29 -10.62 10.58
N GLU A 374 -7.56 -11.16 9.61
CA GLU A 374 -6.46 -12.07 9.84
C GLU A 374 -5.33 -11.43 10.67
N LYS A 375 -4.76 -12.22 11.59
CA LYS A 375 -3.59 -11.83 12.39
C LYS A 375 -2.40 -11.60 11.48
N GLY A 376 -1.65 -10.52 11.68
CA GLY A 376 -0.57 -10.11 10.77
C GLY A 376 -1.03 -9.20 9.64
N SER A 377 -2.31 -8.84 9.56
CA SER A 377 -2.77 -7.73 8.71
C SER A 377 -2.68 -6.38 9.44
N GLY A 378 -2.56 -5.30 8.69
CA GLY A 378 -2.52 -3.94 9.20
C GLY A 378 -2.56 -2.89 8.09
N LEU A 379 -2.25 -1.65 8.44
CA LEU A 379 -1.99 -0.56 7.52
C LEU A 379 -0.52 -0.14 7.60
N ILE A 380 0.07 0.19 6.46
CA ILE A 380 1.40 0.81 6.36
C ILE A 380 1.28 2.13 5.60
N TYR A 381 2.02 3.14 6.04
CA TYR A 381 2.21 4.38 5.32
C TYR A 381 3.70 4.66 5.19
N ARG A 382 4.16 4.77 3.94
CA ARG A 382 5.54 5.11 3.58
C ARG A 382 5.57 6.56 3.12
N GLU A 383 5.91 7.44 4.04
CA GLU A 383 5.95 8.90 3.82
C GLU A 383 6.83 9.23 2.60
N GLY A 384 6.31 10.06 1.69
CA GLY A 384 6.98 10.41 0.44
C GLY A 384 6.97 9.32 -0.66
N ILE A 385 6.31 8.18 -0.43
CA ILE A 385 6.08 7.14 -1.44
C ILE A 385 4.59 6.88 -1.66
N ASP A 386 3.85 6.66 -0.58
CA ASP A 386 2.41 6.38 -0.65
C ASP A 386 1.60 7.68 -0.60
N SER A 387 0.53 7.80 -1.40
CA SER A 387 -0.43 8.91 -1.26
C SER A 387 -1.36 8.76 -0.05
N LYS A 388 -1.51 7.53 0.46
CA LYS A 388 -2.35 7.17 1.60
C LYS A 388 -1.91 5.85 2.25
N PRO A 389 -2.32 5.54 3.49
CA PRO A 389 -2.04 4.25 4.10
C PRO A 389 -2.61 3.08 3.27
N ARG A 390 -1.81 2.03 3.13
CA ARG A 390 -2.09 0.84 2.32
C ARG A 390 -2.19 -0.40 3.21
N GLU A 391 -2.92 -1.42 2.76
CA GLU A 391 -2.99 -2.69 3.47
C GLU A 391 -1.60 -3.37 3.51
N LEU A 392 -1.16 -3.72 4.71
CA LEU A 392 0.01 -4.54 4.99
C LEU A 392 -0.45 -5.95 5.34
N LEU A 393 0.17 -6.95 4.72
CA LEU A 393 0.02 -8.36 5.04
C LEU A 393 1.39 -8.92 5.41
N VAL A 394 1.62 -9.16 6.68
CA VAL A 394 2.83 -9.80 7.17
C VAL A 394 2.72 -11.32 6.97
N PRO A 395 3.74 -12.00 6.42
CA PRO A 395 3.75 -13.45 6.32
C PRO A 395 3.44 -14.11 7.67
N TYR A 396 2.58 -15.12 7.66
CA TYR A 396 2.23 -15.89 8.86
C TYR A 396 3.24 -17.02 9.03
N LEU A 397 4.09 -16.91 10.06
CA LEU A 397 4.99 -17.99 10.46
C LEU A 397 4.19 -19.09 11.16
N LYS A 398 4.07 -20.23 10.48
CA LYS A 398 3.41 -21.43 11.02
C LYS A 398 4.49 -22.35 11.58
N THR A 399 4.71 -22.27 12.89
CA THR A 399 5.47 -23.29 13.61
C THR A 399 4.64 -24.56 13.68
N GLU A 400 5.17 -25.67 13.14
CA GLU A 400 4.58 -27.01 13.22
C GLU A 400 4.51 -27.56 14.64
#